data_AF-A0A1I4I0U3-F1
#
_entry.id   AF-A0A1I4I0U3-F1
#
_cell.length_a   1.000
_cell.length_b   1.000
_cell.length_c   1.000
_cell.angle_alpha   90.00
_cell.angle_beta   90.00
_cell.angle_gamma   90.00
#
_symmetry.space_group_name_H-M   'P 1'
#
loop_
_entity.id
_entity.type
_entity.pdbx_description
1 polymer ?
#
loop_
_entity_poly.entity_id
_entity_poly.type
_entity_poly.pdbx_seq_one_letter_code
_entity_poly.pdbx_strand_id
1 'polypeptide(L)'
;MTDRKSGRGPIGATELINQLQNDPNYQRRIQAAEAVRQARVAELRKAEQPIVSDLRGVGVDVNSVWDLVNTAVPYPAALPVLLKHLEKGGYPDMVMESLGRALAVKPAAFAWDRLRTLYLAAQGRGEEKGLAVALAASATVEHLPALIDLLGEGSKSDTRIHFLGPIKRLGGQRGRDILEELRSDPLYGKEATALLRR
;
A
#
# COMPACT_ATOMS: atom_id res chain seq x y z
N MET A 1 50.69 35.47 14.14
CA MET A 1 49.86 34.56 14.97
C MET A 1 48.69 35.40 15.47
N THR A 2 47.41 35.14 15.24
CA THR A 2 46.67 34.00 14.69
C THR A 2 45.33 34.57 14.22
N ASP A 3 45.01 34.41 12.93
CA ASP A 3 43.74 34.84 12.38
C ASP A 3 42.67 33.79 12.75
N ARG A 4 41.74 34.18 13.62
CA ARG A 4 40.74 33.28 14.22
C ARG A 4 39.64 33.05 13.19
N LYS A 5 39.68 31.90 12.51
CA LYS A 5 38.57 31.41 11.66
C LYS A 5 37.28 31.36 12.48
N SER A 6 36.40 32.33 12.24
CA SER A 6 35.01 32.35 12.70
C SER A 6 34.25 31.18 12.04
N GLY A 7 34.05 30.09 12.77
CA GLY A 7 33.13 29.02 12.37
C GLY A 7 31.70 29.54 12.35
N ARG A 8 31.01 29.47 11.21
CA ARG A 8 29.58 29.78 11.10
C ARG A 8 28.80 28.89 12.08
N GLY A 9 28.01 29.51 12.96
CA GLY A 9 27.09 28.82 13.86
C GLY A 9 25.97 28.07 13.09
N PRO A 10 25.18 27.23 13.79
CA PRO A 10 24.08 26.49 13.17
C PRO A 10 23.05 27.44 12.55
N ILE A 11 22.68 27.19 11.30
CA ILE A 11 21.77 28.00 10.49
C ILE A 11 20.32 27.66 10.89
N GLY A 12 19.47 28.67 11.07
CA GLY A 12 18.05 28.45 11.36
C GLY A 12 17.27 27.91 10.15
N ALA A 13 16.13 27.24 10.38
CA ALA A 13 15.30 26.67 9.31
C ALA A 13 14.86 27.72 8.26
N THR A 14 14.50 28.92 8.69
CA THR A 14 14.12 30.03 7.80
C THR A 14 15.29 30.53 6.96
N GLU A 15 16.48 30.62 7.55
CA GLU A 15 17.69 31.05 6.86
C GLU A 15 18.17 29.98 5.86
N LEU A 16 18.01 28.70 6.21
CA LEU A 16 18.24 27.58 5.28
C LEU A 16 17.25 27.60 4.11
N ILE A 17 15.94 27.82 4.36
CA ILE A 17 14.94 27.93 3.28
C ILE A 17 15.29 29.07 2.33
N ASN A 18 15.67 30.24 2.86
CA ASN A 18 16.08 31.39 2.04
C ASN A 18 17.34 31.09 1.22
N GLN A 19 18.32 30.37 1.78
CA GLN A 19 19.51 29.94 1.04
C GLN A 19 19.14 28.97 -0.09
N LEU A 20 18.26 28.00 0.18
CA LEU A 20 17.80 27.02 -0.82
C LEU A 20 16.96 27.68 -1.93
N GLN A 21 16.12 28.66 -1.59
CA GLN A 21 15.36 29.43 -2.58
C GLN A 21 16.25 30.21 -3.55
N ASN A 22 17.38 30.72 -3.05
CA ASN A 22 18.32 31.51 -3.84
C ASN A 22 19.46 30.69 -4.46
N ASP A 23 19.58 29.39 -4.18
CA ASP A 23 20.57 28.50 -4.79
C ASP A 23 20.07 28.00 -6.16
N PRO A 24 20.66 28.45 -7.29
CA PRO A 24 20.20 28.06 -8.62
C PRO A 24 20.39 26.57 -8.92
N ASN A 25 21.39 25.91 -8.31
CA ASN A 25 21.60 24.48 -8.49
C ASN A 25 20.53 23.68 -7.73
N TYR A 26 20.18 24.10 -6.52
CA TYR A 26 19.08 23.50 -5.77
C TYR A 26 17.75 23.66 -6.51
N GLN A 27 17.42 24.87 -6.98
CA GLN A 27 16.19 25.13 -7.73
C GLN A 27 16.11 24.28 -9.00
N ARG A 28 17.21 24.17 -9.78
CA ARG A 28 17.26 23.29 -10.96
C ARG A 28 17.01 21.83 -10.62
N ARG A 29 17.56 21.32 -9.51
CA ARG A 29 17.33 19.94 -9.05
C ARG A 29 15.88 19.71 -8.64
N ILE A 30 15.26 20.66 -7.93
CA ILE A 30 13.85 20.58 -7.53
C ILE A 30 12.93 20.60 -8.75
N GLN A 31 13.16 21.52 -9.70
CA GLN A 31 12.37 21.60 -10.92
C GLN A 31 12.49 20.33 -11.78
N ALA A 32 13.69 19.77 -11.93
CA ALA A 32 13.89 18.52 -12.64
C ALA A 32 13.17 17.34 -11.96
N ALA A 33 13.26 17.24 -10.63
CA ALA A 33 12.56 16.21 -9.87
C ALA A 33 11.03 16.36 -9.98
N GLU A 34 10.51 17.58 -9.90
CA GLU A 34 9.09 17.86 -10.04
C GLU A 34 8.58 17.56 -11.47
N ALA A 35 9.35 17.89 -12.51
CA ALA A 35 9.01 17.55 -13.88
C ALA A 35 8.91 16.03 -14.10
N VAL A 36 9.87 15.26 -13.56
CA VAL A 36 9.82 13.78 -13.59
C VAL A 36 8.60 13.25 -12.84
N ARG A 37 8.29 13.83 -11.67
CA ARG A 37 7.10 13.45 -10.89
C ARG A 37 5.81 13.73 -11.67
N GLN A 38 5.69 14.91 -12.26
CA GLN A 38 4.50 15.31 -13.02
C GLN A 38 4.29 14.41 -14.25
N ALA A 39 5.35 14.08 -14.98
CA ALA A 39 5.29 13.15 -16.10
C ALA A 39 4.76 11.78 -15.63
N ARG A 40 5.31 11.22 -14.54
CA ARG A 40 4.86 9.95 -13.97
C ARG A 40 3.40 10.00 -13.52
N VAL A 41 2.97 11.09 -12.88
CA VAL A 41 1.57 11.28 -12.47
C VAL A 41 0.63 11.33 -13.68
N ALA A 42 1.03 12.00 -14.76
CA ALA A 42 0.24 12.05 -15.99
C ALA A 42 0.08 10.67 -16.64
N GLU A 43 1.15 9.86 -16.67
CA GLU A 43 1.10 8.48 -17.17
C GLU A 43 0.15 7.60 -16.34
N LEU A 44 0.24 7.67 -15.01
CA LEU A 44 -0.64 6.91 -14.12
C LEU A 44 -2.10 7.34 -14.27
N ARG A 45 -2.37 8.65 -14.33
CA ARG A 45 -3.72 9.17 -14.58
C ARG A 45 -4.30 8.68 -15.90
N LYS A 46 -3.48 8.60 -16.95
CA LYS A 46 -3.89 8.06 -18.25
C LYS A 46 -4.23 6.57 -18.14
N ALA A 47 -3.41 5.80 -17.42
CA ALA A 47 -3.66 4.37 -17.20
C ALA A 47 -4.91 4.10 -16.37
N GLU A 48 -5.26 4.99 -15.43
CA GLU A 48 -6.45 4.87 -14.57
C GLU A 48 -7.76 5.25 -15.27
N GLN A 49 -7.73 5.96 -16.41
CA GLN A 49 -8.94 6.46 -17.08
C GLN A 49 -10.02 5.39 -17.33
N PRO A 50 -9.70 4.17 -17.81
CA PRO A 50 -10.73 3.14 -17.99
C PRO A 50 -11.40 2.75 -16.68
N ILE A 51 -10.65 2.72 -15.57
CA ILE A 51 -11.14 2.35 -14.25
C ILE A 51 -12.07 3.45 -13.73
N VAL A 52 -11.62 4.71 -13.80
CA VAL A 52 -12.41 5.87 -13.37
C VAL A 52 -13.70 5.99 -14.19
N SER A 53 -13.65 5.72 -15.49
CA SER A 53 -14.84 5.70 -16.35
C SER A 53 -15.85 4.62 -15.92
N ASP A 54 -15.39 3.39 -15.68
CA ASP A 54 -16.28 2.30 -15.24
C ASP A 54 -16.85 2.58 -13.82
N LEU A 55 -16.06 3.19 -12.93
CA LEU A 55 -16.52 3.62 -11.59
C LEU A 55 -17.62 4.69 -11.67
N ARG A 56 -17.46 5.68 -12.55
CA ARG A 56 -18.49 6.69 -12.79
C ARG A 56 -19.78 6.04 -13.33
N GLY A 57 -19.64 5.02 -14.17
CA GLY A 57 -20.78 4.24 -14.68
C GLY A 57 -21.63 3.57 -13.61
N VAL A 58 -21.08 3.33 -12.41
CA VAL A 58 -21.81 2.78 -11.24
C VAL A 58 -22.10 3.84 -10.18
N GLY A 59 -22.01 5.13 -10.52
CA GLY A 59 -22.33 6.25 -9.64
C GLY A 59 -21.23 6.65 -8.65
N VAL A 60 -19.99 6.20 -8.86
CA VAL A 60 -18.84 6.55 -8.04
C VAL A 60 -17.95 7.55 -8.79
N ASP A 61 -18.10 8.83 -8.48
CA ASP A 61 -17.35 9.90 -9.13
C ASP A 61 -16.05 10.20 -8.37
N VAL A 62 -14.93 9.74 -8.93
CA VAL A 62 -13.57 9.94 -8.40
C VAL A 62 -12.63 10.35 -9.53
N ASN A 63 -11.51 10.99 -9.19
CA ASN A 63 -10.50 11.37 -10.17
C ASN A 63 -9.36 10.35 -10.25
N SER A 64 -9.21 9.53 -9.21
CA SER A 64 -8.25 8.44 -9.13
C SER A 64 -8.81 7.30 -8.29
N VAL A 65 -8.33 6.08 -8.55
CA VAL A 65 -8.60 4.92 -7.66
C VAL A 65 -8.10 5.21 -6.24
N TRP A 66 -7.06 6.02 -6.10
CA TRP A 66 -6.51 6.43 -4.80
C TRP A 66 -7.49 7.24 -3.94
N ASP A 67 -8.47 7.90 -4.54
CA ASP A 67 -9.49 8.65 -3.80
C ASP A 67 -10.36 7.70 -2.94
N LEU A 68 -10.58 6.46 -3.42
CA LEU A 68 -11.31 5.44 -2.68
C LEU A 68 -10.53 4.88 -1.49
N VAL A 69 -9.19 4.91 -1.54
CA VAL A 69 -8.34 4.44 -0.43
C VAL A 69 -8.46 5.37 0.79
N ASN A 70 -8.75 6.65 0.56
CA ASN A 70 -8.78 7.68 1.61
C ASN A 70 -10.20 8.10 2.03
N THR A 71 -11.24 7.50 1.44
CA THR A 71 -12.62 7.83 1.81
C THR A 71 -13.12 6.97 2.96
N ALA A 72 -13.89 7.58 3.86
CA ALA A 72 -14.66 6.85 4.87
C ALA A 72 -16.03 6.40 4.32
N VAL A 73 -16.46 6.94 3.18
CA VAL A 73 -17.77 6.64 2.59
C VAL A 73 -17.75 5.24 1.96
N PRO A 74 -18.66 4.33 2.35
CA PRO A 74 -18.74 3.02 1.72
C PRO A 74 -19.07 3.11 0.22
N TYR A 75 -18.41 2.29 -0.59
CA TYR A 75 -18.58 2.24 -2.05
C TYR A 75 -18.89 0.82 -2.56
N PRO A 76 -19.93 0.12 -2.08
CA PRO A 76 -20.20 -1.26 -2.44
C PRO A 76 -20.39 -1.48 -3.95
N ALA A 77 -20.97 -0.50 -4.66
CA ALA A 77 -21.17 -0.55 -6.10
C ALA A 77 -19.84 -0.55 -6.89
N ALA A 78 -18.76 0.01 -6.34
CA ALA A 78 -17.44 0.01 -6.98
C ALA A 78 -16.71 -1.34 -6.84
N LEU A 79 -17.03 -2.19 -5.85
CA LEU A 79 -16.24 -3.39 -5.58
C LEU A 79 -16.20 -4.38 -6.76
N PRO A 80 -17.32 -4.70 -7.44
CA PRO A 80 -17.28 -5.56 -8.62
C PRO A 80 -16.49 -4.96 -9.78
N VAL A 81 -16.53 -3.63 -9.95
CA VAL A 81 -15.78 -2.89 -10.98
C VAL A 81 -14.29 -2.95 -10.70
N LEU A 82 -13.88 -2.63 -9.47
CA LEU A 82 -12.48 -2.70 -9.03
C LEU A 82 -11.90 -4.11 -9.21
N LEU A 83 -12.66 -5.13 -8.82
CA LEU A 83 -12.26 -6.53 -8.97
C LEU A 83 -12.08 -6.91 -10.44
N LYS A 84 -13.02 -6.53 -11.31
CA LYS A 84 -12.92 -6.75 -12.77
C LYS A 84 -11.65 -6.13 -13.36
N HIS A 85 -11.29 -4.92 -12.95
CA HIS A 85 -10.06 -4.27 -13.41
C HIS A 85 -8.80 -4.93 -12.87
N LEU A 86 -8.82 -5.36 -11.60
CA LEU A 86 -7.70 -6.06 -11.00
C LEU A 86 -7.44 -7.40 -11.69
N GLU A 87 -8.47 -8.17 -12.02
CA GLU A 87 -8.34 -9.43 -12.76
C GLU A 87 -7.87 -9.24 -14.19
N LYS A 88 -8.32 -8.17 -14.85
CA LYS A 88 -7.87 -7.84 -16.21
C LYS A 88 -6.36 -7.60 -16.23
N GLY A 89 -5.81 -7.00 -15.18
CA GLY A 89 -4.40 -6.67 -15.07
C GLY A 89 -3.90 -5.76 -16.19
N GLY A 90 -2.58 -5.75 -16.39
CA GLY A 90 -1.93 -4.97 -17.46
C GLY A 90 -1.79 -3.47 -17.18
N TYR A 91 -2.11 -3.03 -15.96
CA TYR A 91 -1.87 -1.65 -15.52
C TYR A 91 -0.45 -1.49 -14.95
N PRO A 92 0.10 -0.26 -14.90
CA PRO A 92 1.31 0.00 -14.16
C PRO A 92 1.19 -0.49 -12.70
N ASP A 93 2.30 -0.99 -12.15
CA ASP A 93 2.33 -1.64 -10.82
C ASP A 93 1.71 -0.77 -9.69
N MET A 94 1.87 0.55 -9.77
CA MET A 94 1.26 1.49 -8.80
C MET A 94 -0.27 1.57 -8.91
N VAL A 95 -0.82 1.41 -10.12
CA VAL A 95 -2.28 1.34 -10.33
C VAL A 95 -2.81 0.00 -9.81
N MET A 96 -2.06 -1.10 -10.02
CA MET A 96 -2.38 -2.40 -9.44
C MET A 96 -2.39 -2.35 -7.91
N GLU A 97 -1.40 -1.70 -7.28
CA GLU A 97 -1.41 -1.47 -5.82
C GLU A 97 -2.67 -0.71 -5.39
N SER A 98 -3.03 0.36 -6.13
CA SER A 98 -4.19 1.20 -5.81
C SER A 98 -5.51 0.44 -5.91
N LEU A 99 -5.69 -0.40 -6.94
CA LEU A 99 -6.84 -1.28 -7.08
C LEU A 99 -6.96 -2.26 -5.91
N GLY A 100 -5.87 -2.93 -5.55
CA GLY A 100 -5.86 -3.85 -4.41
C GLY A 100 -6.21 -3.14 -3.10
N ARG A 101 -5.64 -1.96 -2.85
CA ARG A 101 -5.96 -1.15 -1.67
C ARG A 101 -7.40 -0.66 -1.63
N ALA A 102 -7.98 -0.27 -2.77
CA ALA A 102 -9.38 0.14 -2.82
C ALA A 102 -10.33 -1.03 -2.48
N LEU A 103 -9.92 -2.27 -2.74
CA LEU A 103 -10.62 -3.49 -2.33
C LEU A 103 -10.34 -3.92 -0.88
N ALA A 104 -9.49 -3.21 -0.14
CA ALA A 104 -9.15 -3.52 1.25
C ALA A 104 -10.22 -3.08 2.25
N VAL A 105 -11.44 -3.61 2.04
CA VAL A 105 -12.62 -3.34 2.86
C VAL A 105 -13.35 -4.65 3.16
N LYS A 106 -13.98 -4.74 4.34
CA LYS A 106 -14.72 -5.95 4.75
C LYS A 106 -15.74 -6.44 3.71
N PRO A 107 -16.53 -5.57 3.05
CA PRO A 107 -17.49 -6.03 2.07
C PRO A 107 -16.88 -6.71 0.84
N ALA A 108 -15.57 -6.61 0.60
CA ALA A 108 -14.88 -7.34 -0.48
C ALA A 108 -14.66 -8.83 -0.17
N ALA A 109 -15.14 -9.35 0.97
CA ALA A 109 -15.02 -10.76 1.34
C ALA A 109 -15.59 -11.73 0.28
N PHE A 110 -16.60 -11.32 -0.50
CA PHE A 110 -17.15 -12.11 -1.60
C PHE A 110 -16.11 -12.45 -2.69
N ALA A 111 -15.02 -11.67 -2.77
CA ALA A 111 -13.97 -11.80 -3.77
C ALA A 111 -12.76 -12.60 -3.27
N TRP A 112 -12.83 -13.18 -2.07
CA TRP A 112 -11.69 -13.78 -1.38
C TRP A 112 -10.85 -14.72 -2.26
N ASP A 113 -11.47 -15.74 -2.85
CA ASP A 113 -10.75 -16.75 -3.65
C ASP A 113 -10.10 -16.15 -4.90
N ARG A 114 -10.75 -15.15 -5.50
CA ARG A 114 -10.24 -14.41 -6.67
C ARG A 114 -9.03 -13.57 -6.26
N LEU A 115 -9.13 -12.83 -5.14
CA LEU A 115 -8.01 -12.05 -4.58
C LEU A 115 -6.83 -12.94 -4.19
N ARG A 116 -7.08 -14.12 -3.62
CA ARG A 116 -6.03 -15.08 -3.26
C ARG A 116 -5.32 -15.61 -4.50
N THR A 117 -6.08 -15.97 -5.53
CA THR A 117 -5.54 -16.44 -6.81
C THR A 117 -4.65 -15.38 -7.44
N LEU A 118 -5.12 -14.13 -7.48
CA LEU A 118 -4.34 -13.00 -7.99
C LEU A 118 -3.09 -12.74 -7.14
N TYR A 119 -3.18 -12.81 -5.81
CA TYR A 119 -2.02 -12.63 -4.92
C TYR A 119 -0.92 -13.65 -5.22
N LEU A 120 -1.30 -14.91 -5.38
CA LEU A 120 -0.37 -15.99 -5.71
C LEU A 120 0.21 -15.83 -7.12
N ALA A 121 -0.54 -15.27 -8.07
CA ALA A 121 -0.07 -14.99 -9.43
C ALA A 121 0.71 -13.68 -9.57
N ALA A 122 0.60 -12.75 -8.62
CA ALA A 122 1.17 -11.40 -8.71
C ALA A 122 2.67 -11.42 -9.00
N GLN A 123 3.08 -10.56 -9.95
CA GLN A 123 4.47 -10.43 -10.39
C GLN A 123 5.07 -9.07 -10.01
N GLY A 124 4.23 -8.04 -9.87
CA GLY A 124 4.64 -6.70 -9.44
C GLY A 124 4.63 -6.54 -7.93
N ARG A 125 5.58 -5.76 -7.38
CA ARG A 125 5.66 -5.52 -5.92
C ARG A 125 4.44 -4.72 -5.43
N GLY A 126 3.99 -3.73 -6.18
CA GLY A 126 2.80 -2.94 -5.90
C GLY A 126 1.54 -3.78 -5.97
N GLU A 127 1.39 -4.57 -7.04
CA GLU A 127 0.31 -5.55 -7.19
C GLU A 127 0.24 -6.52 -6.00
N GLU A 128 1.35 -7.20 -5.69
CA GLU A 128 1.43 -8.16 -4.57
C GLU A 128 1.03 -7.50 -3.24
N LYS A 129 1.55 -6.29 -2.98
CA LYS A 129 1.25 -5.53 -1.76
C LYS A 129 -0.20 -5.10 -1.69
N GLY A 130 -0.77 -4.60 -2.79
CA GLY A 130 -2.19 -4.21 -2.86
C GLY A 130 -3.10 -5.40 -2.56
N LEU A 131 -2.81 -6.56 -3.16
CA LEU A 131 -3.54 -7.80 -2.95
C LEU A 131 -3.40 -8.34 -1.52
N ALA A 132 -2.21 -8.29 -0.92
CA ALA A 132 -2.01 -8.69 0.47
C ALA A 132 -2.85 -7.84 1.43
N VAL A 133 -2.90 -6.52 1.20
CA VAL A 133 -3.73 -5.60 1.99
C VAL A 133 -5.22 -5.87 1.77
N ALA A 134 -5.64 -6.18 0.53
CA ALA A 134 -7.02 -6.54 0.21
C ALA A 134 -7.48 -7.79 0.96
N LEU A 135 -6.68 -8.85 0.91
CA LEU A 135 -6.91 -10.10 1.64
C LEU A 135 -6.97 -9.83 3.15
N ALA A 136 -5.96 -9.17 3.71
CA ALA A 136 -5.90 -8.90 5.14
C ALA A 136 -7.17 -8.18 5.66
N ALA A 137 -7.65 -7.16 4.93
CA ALA A 137 -8.79 -6.36 5.36
C ALA A 137 -10.16 -7.02 5.12
N SER A 138 -10.29 -7.83 4.05
CA SER A 138 -11.54 -8.52 3.70
C SER A 138 -11.72 -9.87 4.41
N ALA A 139 -10.67 -10.41 5.05
CA ALA A 139 -10.72 -11.70 5.73
C ALA A 139 -11.78 -11.78 6.84
N THR A 140 -12.56 -12.86 6.79
CA THR A 140 -13.49 -13.33 7.83
C THR A 140 -12.88 -14.51 8.59
N VAL A 141 -13.56 -14.99 9.64
CA VAL A 141 -13.08 -16.14 10.44
C VAL A 141 -12.93 -17.42 9.60
N GLU A 142 -13.75 -17.59 8.57
CA GLU A 142 -13.69 -18.71 7.63
C GLU A 142 -12.37 -18.76 6.86
N HIS A 143 -11.77 -17.59 6.63
CA HIS A 143 -10.51 -17.44 5.89
C HIS A 143 -9.26 -17.62 6.77
N LEU A 144 -9.41 -17.80 8.09
CA LEU A 144 -8.29 -17.90 9.01
C LEU A 144 -7.30 -19.02 8.64
N PRO A 145 -7.71 -20.26 8.30
CA PRO A 145 -6.76 -21.29 7.88
C PRO A 145 -5.93 -20.86 6.67
N ALA A 146 -6.59 -20.28 5.65
CA ALA A 146 -5.91 -19.83 4.44
C ALA A 146 -4.93 -18.67 4.71
N LEU A 147 -5.24 -17.76 5.64
CA LEU A 147 -4.31 -16.70 6.06
C LEU A 147 -3.05 -17.28 6.70
N ILE A 148 -3.20 -18.32 7.51
CA ILE A 148 -2.08 -19.00 8.16
C ILE A 148 -1.22 -19.70 7.09
N ASP A 149 -1.84 -20.40 6.14
CA ASP A 149 -1.12 -21.03 5.04
C ASP A 149 -0.29 -20.01 4.22
N LEU A 150 -0.84 -18.83 3.98
CA LEU A 150 -0.15 -17.75 3.25
C LEU A 150 1.09 -17.23 3.98
N LEU A 151 1.23 -17.41 5.30
CA LEU A 151 2.49 -17.09 5.99
C LEU A 151 3.63 -18.01 5.54
N GLY A 152 3.33 -19.24 5.12
CA GLY A 152 4.31 -20.21 4.62
C GLY A 152 4.68 -20.05 3.15
N GLU A 153 4.01 -19.14 2.42
CA GLU A 153 4.19 -19.02 0.97
C GLU A 153 5.53 -18.34 0.62
N GLY A 154 6.58 -19.14 0.50
CA GLY A 154 7.96 -18.67 0.27
C GLY A 154 8.17 -17.97 -1.08
N SER A 155 7.26 -18.13 -2.06
CA SER A 155 7.32 -17.41 -3.33
C SER A 155 6.95 -15.93 -3.22
N LYS A 156 6.37 -15.52 -2.08
CA LYS A 156 5.92 -14.14 -1.85
C LYS A 156 6.86 -13.38 -0.94
N SER A 157 6.92 -12.06 -1.17
CA SER A 157 7.86 -11.18 -0.49
C SER A 157 7.46 -10.89 0.97
N ASP A 158 7.97 -9.79 1.51
CA ASP A 158 7.67 -9.29 2.84
C ASP A 158 6.19 -8.88 3.04
N THR A 159 5.39 -8.85 1.96
CA THR A 159 3.95 -8.52 2.01
C THR A 159 3.14 -9.48 2.88
N ARG A 160 3.59 -10.72 3.09
CA ARG A 160 2.96 -11.70 3.99
C ARG A 160 2.80 -11.20 5.43
N ILE A 161 3.59 -10.22 5.83
CA ILE A 161 3.49 -9.56 7.14
C ILE A 161 2.10 -8.96 7.40
N HIS A 162 1.37 -8.60 6.34
CA HIS A 162 0.01 -8.06 6.44
C HIS A 162 -1.00 -9.07 7.01
N PHE A 163 -0.71 -10.37 7.02
CA PHE A 163 -1.63 -11.41 7.50
C PHE A 163 -1.58 -11.60 9.02
N LEU A 164 -0.53 -11.15 9.72
CA LEU A 164 -0.39 -11.33 11.18
C LEU A 164 -1.52 -10.63 11.97
N GLY A 165 -1.86 -9.39 11.60
CA GLY A 165 -2.94 -8.64 12.24
C GLY A 165 -4.31 -9.34 12.13
N PRO A 166 -4.75 -9.71 10.92
CA PRO A 166 -5.95 -10.53 10.71
C PRO A 166 -5.92 -11.86 11.45
N ILE A 167 -4.80 -12.61 11.43
CA ILE A 167 -4.67 -13.89 12.15
C ILE A 167 -4.90 -13.68 13.65
N LYS A 168 -4.26 -12.67 14.25
CA LYS A 168 -4.49 -12.32 15.66
C LYS A 168 -5.95 -11.97 15.92
N ARG A 169 -6.54 -11.10 15.09
CA ARG A 169 -7.91 -10.58 15.25
C ARG A 169 -8.96 -11.67 15.11
N LEU A 170 -8.81 -12.57 14.14
CA LEU A 170 -9.80 -13.58 13.78
C LEU A 170 -9.61 -14.89 14.56
N GLY A 171 -8.38 -15.22 14.93
CA GLY A 171 -8.03 -16.50 15.56
C GLY A 171 -8.14 -16.55 17.07
N GLY A 172 -8.42 -15.43 17.75
CA GLY A 172 -8.52 -15.39 19.21
C GLY A 172 -7.24 -15.91 19.87
N GLN A 173 -7.37 -16.91 20.76
CA GLN A 173 -6.20 -17.52 21.41
C GLN A 173 -5.26 -18.20 20.41
N ARG A 174 -5.80 -18.99 19.47
CA ARG A 174 -4.99 -19.63 18.42
C ARG A 174 -4.18 -18.61 17.62
N GLY A 175 -4.79 -17.46 17.32
CA GLY A 175 -4.09 -16.37 16.63
C GLY A 175 -2.94 -15.78 17.45
N ARG A 176 -3.09 -15.68 18.78
CA ARG A 176 -2.02 -15.26 19.69
C ARG A 176 -0.90 -16.29 19.75
N ASP A 177 -1.23 -17.58 19.88
CA ASP A 177 -0.24 -18.66 19.96
C ASP A 177 0.65 -18.68 18.70
N ILE A 178 0.05 -18.54 17.51
CA ILE A 178 0.79 -18.42 16.24
C ILE A 178 1.73 -17.21 16.26
N LEU A 179 1.26 -16.05 16.74
CA LEU A 179 2.12 -14.87 16.84
C LEU A 179 3.26 -15.07 17.86
N GLU A 180 3.03 -15.81 18.94
CA GLU A 180 4.06 -16.13 19.93
C GLU A 180 5.17 -16.99 19.33
N GLU A 181 4.81 -18.01 18.54
CA GLU A 181 5.76 -18.84 17.79
C GLU A 181 6.61 -18.02 16.81
N LEU A 182 6.02 -16.99 16.19
CA LEU A 182 6.67 -16.15 15.20
C LEU A 182 7.55 -15.04 15.79
N ARG A 183 7.63 -14.86 17.11
CA ARG A 183 8.36 -13.73 17.73
C ARG A 183 9.85 -13.67 17.39
N SER A 184 10.45 -14.83 17.14
CA SER A 184 11.87 -14.96 16.80
C SER A 184 12.09 -15.14 15.30
N ASP A 185 11.02 -15.15 14.50
CA ASP A 185 11.13 -15.27 13.04
C ASP A 185 11.79 -14.00 12.45
N PRO A 186 12.76 -14.14 11.52
CA PRO A 186 13.48 -13.01 10.97
C PRO A 186 12.60 -12.03 10.16
N LEU A 187 11.51 -12.52 9.56
CA LEU A 187 10.58 -11.70 8.80
C LEU A 187 9.45 -11.17 9.71
N TYR A 188 8.87 -12.03 10.53
CA TYR A 188 7.64 -11.73 11.27
C TYR A 188 7.87 -11.22 12.69
N GLY A 189 9.03 -11.49 13.29
CA GLY A 189 9.25 -11.34 14.74
C GLY A 189 9.02 -9.93 15.29
N LYS A 190 9.44 -8.90 14.54
CA LYS A 190 9.21 -7.49 14.92
C LYS A 190 7.72 -7.15 14.98
N GLU A 191 6.96 -7.51 13.94
CA GLU A 191 5.54 -7.20 13.86
C GLU A 191 4.71 -8.09 14.81
N ALA A 192 5.02 -9.37 14.90
CA ALA A 192 4.39 -10.30 15.84
C ALA A 192 4.54 -9.79 17.29
N THR A 193 5.76 -9.38 17.67
CA THR A 193 6.01 -8.79 19.00
C THR A 193 5.23 -7.48 19.21
N ALA A 194 5.13 -6.62 18.20
CA ALA A 194 4.38 -5.37 18.30
C ALA A 194 2.87 -5.64 18.46
N LEU A 195 2.32 -6.61 17.73
CA LEU A 195 0.91 -6.98 17.77
C LEU A 195 0.52 -7.63 19.09
N LEU A 196 1.37 -8.44 19.71
CA LEU A 196 1.11 -9.06 21.02
C LEU A 196 1.06 -8.07 22.19
N ARG A 197 1.69 -6.89 22.05
CA ARG A 197 1.67 -5.83 23.07
C ARG A 197 0.39 -4.98 23.07
N ARG A 198 -0.45 -5.12 22.04
CA ARG A 198 -1.72 -4.40 21.88
C ARG A 198 -2.88 -5.27 22.32
#